data_AF-A0A969T0M5-F1
#
_entry.id   AF-A0A969T0M5-F1
#
_cell.length_a   1.000
_cell.length_b   1.000
_cell.length_c   1.000
_cell.angle_alpha   90.00
_cell.angle_beta   90.00
_cell.angle_gamma   90.00
#
_symmetry.space_group_name_H-M   'P 1'
#
loop_
_entity.id
_entity.type
_entity.pdbx_description
1 polymer ?
#
loop_
_entity_poly.entity_id
_entity_poly.type
_entity_poly.pdbx_seq_one_letter_code
_entity_poly.pdbx_strand_id
1 'polypeptide(L)'
;MINRSEPRPQIGMRLFLFSGALAVIAGLSLDLREMIAIERANRRSESCAGAINANAVISRDQLATFLTVSERGAKSTVQDILQMPYCQLPEIEVRAGVPAERAVYRLAFDPQTWLVVLYEGEEYAGYQFRVLR
;
A
#
# COMPACT_ATOMS: atom_id res chain seq x y z
N MET A 1 37.57 -15.44 71.94
CA MET A 1 36.93 -15.88 70.69
C MET A 1 36.45 -14.66 69.92
N ILE A 2 37.19 -14.15 68.91
CA ILE A 2 36.64 -13.37 67.78
C ILE A 2 37.48 -13.64 66.52
N ASN A 3 36.82 -14.35 65.60
CA ASN A 3 36.84 -14.37 64.14
C ASN A 3 38.00 -13.68 63.35
N ARG A 4 38.75 -14.46 62.54
CA ARG A 4 39.58 -13.96 61.42
C ARG A 4 38.75 -14.02 60.13
N SER A 5 38.80 -12.94 59.36
CA SER A 5 38.09 -12.73 58.10
C SER A 5 38.65 -13.58 56.94
N GLU A 6 37.76 -14.24 56.20
CA GLU A 6 38.00 -14.80 54.87
C GLU A 6 37.62 -13.80 53.75
N PRO A 7 38.24 -13.89 52.56
CA PRO A 7 38.12 -12.89 51.51
C PRO A 7 36.81 -13.04 50.70
N ARG A 8 36.18 -11.90 50.38
CA ARG A 8 34.97 -11.84 49.53
C ARG A 8 35.30 -12.17 48.07
N PRO A 9 34.53 -13.04 47.39
CA PRO A 9 34.69 -13.27 45.96
C PRO A 9 34.11 -12.08 45.15
N GLN A 10 34.81 -11.76 44.07
CA GLN A 10 34.51 -10.67 43.14
C GLN A 10 33.20 -10.91 42.36
N ILE A 11 32.07 -10.51 42.94
CA ILE A 11 30.76 -10.48 42.28
C ILE A 11 30.58 -9.08 41.66
N GLY A 12 31.44 -8.70 40.73
CA GLY A 12 31.46 -7.33 40.19
C GLY A 12 31.25 -7.19 38.69
N MET A 13 31.50 -8.25 37.90
CA MET A 13 31.71 -8.06 36.45
C MET A 13 30.96 -9.03 35.54
N ARG A 14 30.11 -9.91 36.09
CA ARG A 14 29.33 -10.88 35.29
C ARG A 14 27.85 -10.51 35.09
N LEU A 15 27.30 -9.54 35.83
CA LEU A 15 25.89 -9.16 35.69
C LEU A 15 25.59 -8.16 34.56
N PHE A 16 26.59 -7.48 34.02
CA PHE A 16 26.38 -6.44 33.00
C PHE A 16 26.36 -6.94 31.54
N LEU A 17 26.80 -8.18 31.27
CA LEU A 17 26.87 -8.69 29.89
C LEU A 17 25.56 -9.36 29.42
N PHE A 18 24.67 -9.73 30.34
CA PHE A 18 23.40 -10.37 29.98
C PHE A 18 22.22 -9.39 29.81
N SER A 19 22.32 -8.15 30.31
CA SER A 19 21.26 -7.15 30.14
C SER A 19 21.30 -6.43 28.79
N GLY A 20 22.49 -6.24 28.20
CA GLY A 20 22.64 -5.55 26.92
C GLY A 20 22.06 -6.33 25.73
N ALA A 21 22.20 -7.66 25.71
CA ALA A 21 21.74 -8.49 24.60
C ALA A 21 20.20 -8.50 24.45
N LEU A 22 19.47 -8.47 25.56
CA LEU A 22 17.99 -8.46 25.54
C LEU A 22 17.43 -7.12 25.04
N ALA A 23 18.09 -5.99 25.36
CA ALA A 23 17.66 -4.67 24.90
C ALA A 23 17.80 -4.51 23.38
N VAL A 24 18.87 -5.07 22.78
CA VAL A 24 19.10 -5.02 21.32
C VAL A 24 18.06 -5.85 20.57
N ILE A 25 17.72 -7.06 21.05
CA ILE A 25 16.71 -7.92 20.42
C ILE A 25 15.31 -7.27 20.52
N ALA A 26 14.98 -6.68 21.68
CA ALA A 26 13.71 -5.98 21.85
C ALA A 26 13.60 -4.75 20.94
N GLY A 27 14.67 -3.95 20.82
CA GLY A 27 14.72 -2.81 19.91
C GLY A 27 14.54 -3.20 18.44
N LEU A 28 15.27 -4.22 17.97
CA LEU A 28 15.13 -4.76 16.61
C LEU A 28 13.72 -5.31 16.32
N SER A 29 13.05 -5.87 17.32
CA SER A 29 11.71 -6.44 17.17
C SER A 29 10.62 -5.38 16.98
N LEU A 30 10.80 -4.21 17.59
CA LEU A 30 9.89 -3.08 17.46
C LEU A 30 10.08 -2.37 16.11
N ASP A 31 11.32 -2.15 15.69
CA ASP A 31 11.67 -1.53 14.40
C ASP A 31 11.17 -2.38 13.22
N LEU A 32 11.38 -3.70 13.28
CA LEU A 32 10.89 -4.63 12.27
C LEU A 32 9.35 -4.69 12.23
N ARG A 33 8.67 -4.55 13.39
CA ARG A 33 7.20 -4.51 13.43
C ARG A 33 6.65 -3.26 12.77
N GLU A 34 7.26 -2.10 12.98
CA GLU A 34 6.85 -0.87 12.31
C GLU A 34 7.11 -0.92 10.80
N MET A 35 8.28 -1.39 10.37
CA MET A 35 8.56 -1.57 8.93
C MET A 35 7.57 -2.53 8.27
N ILE A 36 7.28 -3.68 8.88
CA ILE A 36 6.32 -4.64 8.31
C ILE A 36 4.88 -4.09 8.39
N ALA A 37 4.52 -3.31 9.41
CA ALA A 37 3.20 -2.67 9.48
C ALA A 37 3.02 -1.62 8.38
N ILE A 38 4.06 -0.84 8.07
CA ILE A 38 4.09 0.13 6.96
C ILE A 38 4.01 -0.60 5.62
N GLU A 39 4.76 -1.70 5.43
CA GLU A 39 4.63 -2.52 4.22
C GLU A 39 3.25 -3.16 4.07
N ARG A 40 2.63 -3.64 5.17
CA ARG A 40 1.28 -4.21 5.15
C ARG A 40 0.20 -3.16 4.95
N ALA A 41 0.38 -1.94 5.45
CA ALA A 41 -0.50 -0.81 5.14
C ALA A 41 -0.44 -0.48 3.63
N ASN A 42 0.75 -0.56 3.03
CA ASN A 42 0.93 -0.46 1.57
C ASN A 42 0.43 -1.70 0.79
N ARG A 43 0.28 -2.85 1.45
CA ARG A 43 -0.34 -4.08 0.91
C ARG A 43 -1.75 -4.31 1.47
N ARG A 44 -2.53 -3.26 1.75
CA ARG A 44 -3.99 -3.44 1.87
C ARG A 44 -4.45 -4.11 0.58
N SER A 45 -5.07 -5.28 0.70
CA SER A 45 -5.72 -5.95 -0.42
C SER A 45 -6.50 -4.89 -1.20
N GLU A 46 -6.24 -4.77 -2.50
CA GLU A 46 -6.94 -3.86 -3.43
C GLU A 46 -8.41 -4.33 -3.61
N SER A 47 -9.12 -4.46 -2.49
CA SER A 47 -10.56 -4.72 -2.43
C SER A 47 -11.28 -3.40 -2.66
N CYS A 48 -12.31 -3.43 -3.49
CA CYS A 48 -13.13 -2.27 -3.80
C CYS A 48 -13.61 -1.55 -2.53
N ALA A 49 -13.43 -0.24 -2.51
CA ALA A 49 -14.04 0.65 -1.53
C ALA A 49 -15.51 0.86 -1.93
N GLY A 50 -16.42 0.10 -1.31
CA GLY A 50 -17.86 0.25 -1.50
C GLY A 50 -18.48 -0.71 -2.51
N ALA A 51 -19.55 -0.27 -3.17
CA ALA A 51 -20.35 -1.10 -4.06
C ALA A 51 -19.59 -1.44 -5.35
N ILE A 52 -19.79 -2.67 -5.83
CA ILE A 52 -19.26 -3.14 -7.11
C ILE A 52 -20.32 -3.03 -8.20
N ASN A 53 -19.90 -2.63 -9.39
CA ASN A 53 -20.69 -2.70 -10.61
C ASN A 53 -20.21 -3.87 -11.47
N ALA A 54 -20.73 -5.06 -11.17
CA ALA A 54 -20.27 -6.31 -11.78
C ALA A 54 -20.39 -6.36 -13.32
N ASN A 55 -21.34 -5.59 -13.88
CA ASN A 55 -21.61 -5.54 -15.31
C ASN A 55 -20.81 -4.46 -16.04
N ALA A 56 -20.10 -3.58 -15.33
CA ALA A 56 -19.24 -2.58 -15.95
C ALA A 56 -18.02 -3.24 -16.58
N VAL A 57 -17.99 -3.23 -17.91
CA VAL A 57 -16.88 -3.67 -18.74
C VAL A 57 -16.67 -2.65 -19.86
N ILE A 58 -15.42 -2.46 -20.28
CA ILE A 58 -15.07 -1.55 -21.37
C ILE A 58 -14.69 -2.33 -22.63
N SER A 59 -15.07 -1.79 -23.79
CA SER A 59 -14.75 -2.37 -25.10
C SER A 59 -13.31 -2.03 -25.56
N ARG A 60 -12.86 -2.68 -26.65
CA ARG A 60 -11.58 -2.33 -27.30
C ARG A 60 -11.58 -0.89 -27.80
N ASP A 61 -12.70 -0.44 -28.34
CA ASP A 61 -12.83 0.91 -28.91
C ASP A 61 -12.82 1.97 -27.82
N GLN A 62 -13.49 1.72 -26.69
CA GLN A 62 -13.44 2.60 -25.52
C GLN A 62 -12.03 2.70 -24.96
N LEU A 63 -11.32 1.56 -24.85
CA LEU A 63 -9.92 1.56 -24.41
C LEU A 63 -9.03 2.34 -25.39
N ALA A 64 -9.15 2.07 -26.70
CA ALA A 64 -8.37 2.78 -27.72
C ALA A 64 -8.61 4.29 -27.67
N THR A 65 -9.86 4.72 -27.51
CA THR A 65 -10.22 6.13 -27.35
C THR A 65 -9.64 6.72 -26.07
N PHE A 66 -9.75 6.02 -24.94
CA PHE A 66 -9.19 6.45 -23.66
C PHE A 66 -7.67 6.66 -23.73
N LEU A 67 -6.95 5.78 -24.44
CA LEU A 67 -5.49 5.88 -24.60
C LEU A 67 -5.03 7.12 -25.39
N THR A 68 -5.96 7.88 -25.97
CA THR A 68 -5.67 9.18 -26.60
C THR A 68 -5.76 10.37 -25.63
N VAL A 69 -6.32 10.17 -24.44
CA VAL A 69 -6.42 11.21 -23.41
C VAL A 69 -5.06 11.45 -22.78
N SER A 70 -4.56 12.69 -22.87
CA SER A 70 -3.31 13.10 -22.22
C SER A 70 -3.48 13.21 -20.71
N GLU A 71 -2.43 12.86 -19.96
CA GLU A 71 -2.34 13.16 -18.52
C GLU A 71 -2.61 14.65 -18.26
N ARG A 72 -3.15 14.95 -17.07
CA ARG A 72 -3.70 16.25 -16.66
C ARG A 72 -4.93 16.70 -17.46
N GLY A 73 -5.49 15.83 -18.30
CA GLY A 73 -6.81 16.02 -18.88
C GLY A 73 -7.92 15.99 -17.82
N ALA A 74 -9.12 16.44 -18.19
CA ALA A 74 -10.25 16.45 -17.27
C ALA A 74 -10.71 15.02 -16.93
N LYS A 75 -10.99 14.77 -15.64
CA LYS A 75 -11.61 13.53 -15.15
C LYS A 75 -12.93 13.22 -15.86
N SER A 76 -13.73 14.24 -16.14
CA SER A 76 -14.99 14.11 -16.90
C SER A 76 -14.79 13.52 -18.29
N THR A 77 -13.75 13.93 -19.03
CA THR A 77 -13.44 13.37 -20.35
C THR A 77 -13.17 11.87 -20.27
N VAL A 78 -12.45 11.42 -19.25
CA VAL A 78 -12.23 9.98 -19.04
C VAL A 78 -13.54 9.27 -18.70
N GLN A 79 -14.36 9.87 -17.85
CA GLN A 79 -15.66 9.31 -17.45
C GLN A 79 -16.66 9.24 -18.60
N ASP A 80 -16.61 10.17 -19.55
CA ASP A 80 -17.46 10.14 -20.75
C ASP A 80 -17.09 8.96 -21.68
N ILE A 81 -15.79 8.61 -21.74
CA ILE A 81 -15.29 7.52 -22.58
C ILE A 81 -15.49 6.16 -21.90
N LEU A 82 -15.04 6.03 -20.65
CA LEU A 82 -15.00 4.76 -19.92
C LEU A 82 -16.27 4.49 -19.10
N GLN A 83 -17.12 5.49 -18.92
CA GLN A 83 -18.36 5.42 -18.13
C GLN A 83 -18.07 5.02 -16.66
N MET A 84 -19.06 4.39 -16.02
CA MET A 84 -18.94 3.96 -14.63
C MET A 84 -17.91 2.83 -14.48
N PRO A 85 -17.00 2.92 -13.50
CA PRO A 85 -16.03 1.86 -13.24
C PRO A 85 -16.71 0.62 -12.64
N TYR A 86 -15.99 -0.51 -12.70
CA TYR A 86 -16.34 -1.71 -11.94
C TYR A 86 -16.36 -1.42 -10.44
N CYS A 87 -15.36 -0.71 -9.94
CA CYS A 87 -15.37 -0.18 -8.59
C CYS A 87 -14.31 0.91 -8.39
N GLN A 88 -14.36 1.57 -7.23
CA GLN A 88 -13.28 2.42 -6.72
C GLN A 88 -12.40 1.61 -5.77
N LEU A 89 -11.10 1.84 -5.78
CA LEU A 89 -10.17 1.35 -4.76
C LEU A 89 -10.08 2.36 -3.61
N PRO A 90 -9.57 1.96 -2.43
CA PRO A 90 -9.24 2.89 -1.38
C PRO A 90 -8.30 3.98 -1.90
N GLU A 91 -8.61 5.22 -1.54
CA GLU A 91 -7.77 6.39 -1.82
C GLU A 91 -6.37 6.19 -1.25
N ILE A 92 -5.39 6.72 -1.96
CA ILE A 92 -3.98 6.70 -1.55
C ILE A 92 -3.40 8.10 -1.69
N GLU A 93 -2.34 8.39 -0.95
CA GLU A 93 -1.52 9.57 -1.21
C GLU A 93 -0.35 9.17 -2.12
N VAL A 94 -0.42 9.52 -3.40
CA VAL A 94 0.70 9.29 -4.35
C VAL A 94 1.80 10.32 -4.12
N ARG A 95 1.43 11.51 -3.66
CA ARG A 95 2.30 12.61 -3.23
C ARG A 95 1.78 13.13 -1.91
N ALA A 96 2.69 13.58 -1.04
CA ALA A 96 2.32 14.04 0.30
C ALA A 96 1.21 15.09 0.25
N GLY A 97 0.08 14.80 0.90
CA GLY A 97 -1.05 15.72 1.01
C GLY A 97 -1.94 15.84 -0.24
N VAL A 98 -1.76 15.02 -1.26
CA VAL A 98 -2.66 14.96 -2.42
C VAL A 98 -3.37 13.61 -2.43
N PRO A 99 -4.66 13.55 -2.05
CA PRO A 99 -5.44 12.32 -2.15
C PRO A 99 -5.63 11.97 -3.63
N ALA A 100 -5.41 10.70 -3.95
CA ALA A 100 -5.58 10.16 -5.28
C ALA A 100 -6.64 9.05 -5.30
N GLU A 101 -7.60 9.22 -6.19
CA GLU A 101 -8.66 8.26 -6.43
C GLU A 101 -8.21 7.24 -7.49
N ARG A 102 -8.64 5.98 -7.33
CA ARG A 102 -8.28 4.90 -8.26
C ARG A 102 -9.52 4.13 -8.69
N ALA A 103 -9.87 4.25 -9.96
CA ALA A 103 -11.02 3.58 -10.56
C ALA A 103 -10.59 2.33 -11.33
N VAL A 104 -11.31 1.23 -11.14
CA VAL A 104 -11.03 -0.06 -11.79
C VAL A 104 -12.01 -0.29 -12.93
N TYR A 105 -11.50 -0.65 -14.10
CA TYR A 105 -12.27 -1.02 -15.28
C TYR A 105 -11.89 -2.42 -15.74
N ARG A 106 -12.89 -3.27 -15.97
CA ARG A 106 -12.70 -4.62 -16.51
C ARG A 106 -12.72 -4.56 -18.05
N LEU A 107 -11.82 -5.28 -18.69
CA LEU A 107 -11.80 -5.36 -20.15
C LEU A 107 -12.77 -6.45 -20.62
N ALA A 108 -13.68 -6.12 -21.54
CA ALA A 108 -14.64 -7.08 -22.08
C ALA A 108 -13.96 -8.22 -22.88
N PHE A 109 -12.77 -7.95 -23.44
CA PHE A 109 -12.03 -8.83 -24.32
C PHE A 109 -10.85 -9.55 -23.67
N ASP A 110 -10.52 -9.20 -22.42
CA ASP A 110 -9.47 -9.84 -21.63
C ASP A 110 -9.83 -9.77 -20.12
N PRO A 111 -10.60 -10.74 -19.60
CA PRO A 111 -11.09 -10.70 -18.23
C PRO A 111 -10.00 -10.87 -17.16
N GLN A 112 -8.78 -11.26 -17.55
CA GLN A 112 -7.63 -11.41 -16.64
C GLN A 112 -6.84 -10.11 -16.48
N THR A 113 -7.11 -9.09 -17.31
CA THR A 113 -6.42 -7.80 -17.26
C THR A 113 -7.41 -6.70 -16.88
N TRP A 114 -7.05 -5.92 -15.87
CA TRP A 114 -7.84 -4.79 -15.39
C TRP A 114 -7.10 -3.48 -15.70
N LEU A 115 -7.85 -2.47 -16.11
CA LEU A 115 -7.35 -1.10 -16.24
C LEU A 115 -7.62 -0.37 -14.93
N VAL A 116 -6.58 0.17 -14.31
CA VAL A 116 -6.69 1.04 -13.12
C VAL A 116 -6.35 2.45 -13.55
N VAL A 117 -7.30 3.38 -13.41
CA VAL A 117 -7.14 4.79 -13.74
C VAL A 117 -6.96 5.58 -12.44
N LEU A 118 -5.96 6.47 -12.43
CA LEU A 118 -5.63 7.35 -11.32
C LEU A 118 -6.17 8.76 -11.59
N TYR A 119 -6.79 9.35 -10.58
CA TYR A 119 -7.21 10.75 -10.59
C TYR A 119 -6.62 11.50 -9.40
N GLU A 120 -6.23 12.75 -9.62
CA GLU A 120 -5.87 13.71 -8.57
C GLU A 120 -6.89 14.86 -8.64
N GLY A 121 -7.87 14.85 -7.73
CA GLY A 121 -9.03 15.76 -7.81
C GLY A 121 -9.84 15.57 -9.09
N GLU A 122 -9.96 16.63 -9.89
CA GLU A 122 -10.69 16.66 -11.17
C GLU A 122 -9.79 16.38 -12.39
N GLU A 123 -8.53 15.99 -12.16
CA GLU A 123 -7.58 15.69 -13.23
C GLU A 123 -7.31 14.19 -13.36
N TYR A 124 -7.21 13.73 -14.60
CA TYR A 124 -6.68 12.41 -14.94
C TYR A 124 -5.16 12.41 -14.76
N ALA A 125 -4.66 11.54 -13.88
CA ALA A 125 -3.25 11.51 -13.47
C ALA A 125 -2.45 10.35 -14.09
N GLY A 126 -3.12 9.38 -14.73
CA GLY A 126 -2.47 8.26 -15.40
C GLY A 126 -3.23 6.95 -15.28
N TYR A 127 -2.67 5.86 -15.82
CA TYR A 127 -3.24 4.52 -15.70
C TYR A 127 -2.20 3.42 -15.56
N GLN A 128 -2.65 2.24 -15.15
CA GLN A 128 -1.86 1.02 -15.16
C GLN A 128 -2.74 -0.19 -15.53
N PHE A 129 -2.19 -1.11 -16.31
CA PHE A 129 -2.78 -2.45 -16.47
C PHE A 129 -2.31 -3.36 -15.35
N ARG A 130 -3.26 -4.04 -14.71
CA ARG A 130 -3.01 -5.08 -13.70
C ARG A 130 -3.47 -6.43 -14.24
N VAL A 131 -2.57 -7.40 -14.26
CA VAL A 131 -2.89 -8.79 -14.61
C VAL A 131 -3.20 -9.54 -13.32
N LEU A 132 -4.38 -10.15 -13.24
CA LEU A 132 -4.73 -11.08 -12.18
C LEU A 132 -3.87 -12.35 -12.36
N ARG A 133 -3.08 -12.69 -11.34
CA ARG A 133 -2.27 -13.91 -11.28
C ARG A 133 -2.85 -14.89 -10.28
#